data_AF-A0A2K3KVP1-F1
#
_entry.id   AF-A0A2K3KVP1-F1
#
_cell.length_a   1.000
_cell.length_b   1.000
_cell.length_c   1.000
_cell.angle_alpha   90.00
_cell.angle_beta   90.00
_cell.angle_gamma   90.00
#
_symmetry.space_group_name_H-M   'P 1'
#
loop_
_entity.id
_entity.type
_entity.pdbx_description
1 polymer ?
#
loop_
_entity_poly.entity_id
_entity_poly.type
_entity_poly.pdbx_seq_one_letter_code
_entity_poly.pdbx_strand_id
1 'polypeptide(L)' 'MTEAWIRKKPGMASVKDMPLLQDGPPPGGFAPVRFARRIPNTGPSALAIFLTTFGAFSWGMY' A
#
# COMPACT_ATOMS: atom_id res chain seq x y z
N MET A 1 22.95 -37.24 3.46
CA MET A 1 22.03 -37.65 2.37
C MET A 1 20.62 -38.01 2.88
N THR A 2 20.34 -37.91 4.18
CA THR A 2 19.04 -38.25 4.81
C THR A 2 17.89 -37.30 4.44
N GLU A 3 18.20 -36.04 4.19
CA GLU A 3 17.22 -35.03 3.74
C GLU A 3 16.47 -35.43 2.45
N ALA A 4 17.13 -36.19 1.56
CA ALA A 4 16.49 -36.72 0.36
C ALA A 4 15.36 -37.72 0.64
N TRP A 5 15.40 -38.39 1.79
CA TRP A 5 14.35 -39.31 2.24
C TRP A 5 13.24 -38.60 3.01
N ILE A 6 13.58 -37.55 3.76
CA ILE A 6 12.63 -36.78 4.59
C ILE A 6 11.75 -35.88 3.71
N ARG A 7 12.34 -35.11 2.78
CA ARG A 7 11.60 -34.16 1.93
C ARG A 7 11.02 -34.79 0.67
N LYS A 8 11.31 -36.06 0.38
CA LYS A 8 11.01 -36.78 -0.87
C LYS A 8 9.70 -36.35 -1.56
N LYS A 9 9.79 -36.02 -2.86
CA LYS A 9 8.63 -35.88 -3.77
C LYS A 9 8.48 -37.14 -4.63
N PRO A 10 7.25 -37.68 -4.86
CA PRO A 10 7.04 -38.79 -5.79
C PRO A 10 7.60 -38.47 -7.19
N GLY A 11 8.35 -39.41 -7.78
CA GLY A 11 8.91 -39.26 -9.12
C GLY A 11 10.16 -38.38 -9.24
N MET A 12 10.80 -37.99 -8.13
CA MET A 12 12.04 -37.23 -8.13
C MET A 12 13.20 -38.03 -8.77
N ALA A 13 13.83 -37.47 -9.81
CA ALA A 13 14.97 -38.08 -10.50
C ALA A 13 16.33 -37.58 -9.98
N SER A 14 16.36 -36.38 -9.38
CA SER A 14 17.57 -35.77 -8.83
C SER A 14 17.32 -35.12 -7.47
N VAL A 15 18.36 -35.06 -6.64
CA VAL A 15 18.36 -34.31 -5.37
C VAL A 15 18.04 -32.82 -5.57
N LYS A 16 18.24 -32.28 -6.78
CA LYS A 16 17.90 -30.89 -7.12
C LYS A 16 16.40 -30.61 -7.15
N ASP A 17 15.57 -31.64 -7.39
CA ASP A 17 14.10 -31.48 -7.48
C ASP A 17 13.40 -31.70 -6.14
N MET A 18 14.17 -31.79 -5.04
CA MET A 18 13.61 -31.91 -3.70
C MET A 18 12.68 -30.71 -3.42
N PRO A 19 11.51 -30.95 -2.82
CA PRO A 19 10.60 -29.87 -2.52
C PRO A 19 11.20 -28.97 -1.44
N LEU A 20 11.15 -27.68 -1.71
CA LEU A 20 11.53 -26.61 -0.82
C LEU A 20 10.35 -25.65 -0.74
N LEU A 21 9.61 -25.72 0.37
CA LEU A 21 8.56 -24.77 0.68
C LEU A 21 9.09 -23.88 1.79
N GLN A 22 9.51 -22.68 1.42
CA GLN A 22 9.95 -21.64 2.34
C GLN A 22 8.81 -20.67 2.59
N ASP A 23 8.81 -20.08 3.79
CA ASP A 23 8.01 -18.89 4.00
C ASP A 23 8.59 -17.74 3.16
N GLY A 24 7.74 -17.07 2.40
CA GLY A 24 8.14 -16.11 1.41
C GLY A 24 6.95 -15.32 0.90
N PRO A 25 7.19 -14.15 0.29
CA PRO A 25 6.11 -13.37 -0.29
C PRO A 25 5.43 -14.16 -1.40
N PRO A 26 4.12 -13.92 -1.64
CA PRO A 26 3.45 -14.50 -2.79
C PRO A 26 4.12 -14.05 -4.10
N PRO A 27 3.99 -14.83 -5.18
CA PRO A 27 4.42 -14.40 -6.51
C PRO A 27 3.79 -13.04 -6.86
N GLY A 28 4.61 -12.03 -7.13
CA GLY A 28 4.17 -10.64 -7.34
C GLY A 28 4.37 -9.71 -6.14
N GLY A 29 4.78 -10.24 -4.98
CA GLY A 29 5.05 -9.45 -3.78
C GLY A 29 3.79 -8.95 -3.07
N PHE A 30 3.99 -8.15 -2.02
CA PHE A 30 2.91 -7.49 -1.31
C PHE A 30 2.54 -6.17 -1.99
N ALA A 31 1.31 -5.72 -1.77
CA ALA A 31 0.88 -4.41 -2.23
C ALA A 31 1.80 -3.29 -1.67
N PRO A 32 2.05 -2.21 -2.44
CA PRO A 32 2.84 -1.09 -1.95
C PRO A 32 2.25 -0.49 -0.67
N VAL A 33 3.03 -0.49 0.41
CA VAL A 33 2.61 0.09 1.68
C VAL A 33 2.94 1.58 1.68
N ARG A 34 1.92 2.43 1.87
CA ARG A 34 2.11 3.88 1.98
C ARG A 34 2.80 4.21 3.31
N PHE A 35 3.99 4.79 3.24
CA PHE A 35 4.76 5.19 4.42
C PHE A 35 4.67 6.70 4.72
N ALA A 36 4.49 7.53 3.70
CA ALA A 36 4.54 8.99 3.85
C ALA A 36 3.19 9.57 4.30
N ARG A 37 3.23 10.68 5.05
CA ARG A 37 2.03 11.46 5.41
C ARG A 37 1.44 12.11 4.17
N ARG A 38 0.10 12.06 4.04
CA ARG A 38 -0.66 12.80 3.02
C ARG A 38 -1.67 13.67 3.75
N ILE A 39 -1.34 14.94 3.94
CA ILE A 39 -2.20 15.93 4.59
C ILE A 39 -2.85 16.76 3.48
N PRO A 40 -4.14 16.56 3.16
CA PRO A 40 -4.82 17.33 2.13
C PRO A 40 -5.14 18.74 2.66
N ASN A 41 -4.73 19.77 1.91
CA ASN A 41 -5.10 21.16 2.15
C ASN A 41 -6.18 21.57 1.14
N THR A 42 -7.34 20.90 1.18
CA THR A 42 -8.46 21.10 0.24
C THR A 42 -9.49 22.10 0.78
N GLY A 43 -9.17 22.83 1.84
CA GLY A 43 -10.02 23.89 2.36
C GLY A 43 -10.14 25.07 1.39
N PRO A 44 -11.12 25.96 1.60
CA PRO A 44 -11.29 27.15 0.78
C PRO A 44 -10.03 28.02 0.83
N SER A 45 -9.65 28.57 -0.32
CA SER A 45 -8.47 29.43 -0.41
C SER A 45 -8.70 30.74 0.35
N ALA A 46 -7.61 31.45 0.66
CA ALA A 46 -7.69 32.72 1.38
C ALA A 46 -8.65 33.73 0.73
N LEU A 47 -8.64 33.84 -0.60
CA LEU A 47 -9.55 34.73 -1.34
C LEU A 47 -11.01 34.27 -1.25
N ALA A 48 -11.26 32.96 -1.31
CA ALA A 48 -12.61 32.44 -1.15
C ALA A 48 -13.18 32.80 0.23
N ILE A 49 -12.40 32.62 1.29
CA ILE A 49 -12.79 33.00 2.65
C ILE A 49 -13.04 34.52 2.74
N PHE A 50 -12.10 35.32 2.23
CA PHE A 50 -12.17 36.78 2.30
C PHE A 50 -13.39 37.33 1.57
N LEU A 51 -13.58 36.96 0.30
CA LEU A 51 -14.67 37.48 -0.52
C LEU A 51 -16.04 37.03 -0.02
N THR A 52 -16.14 35.80 0.49
CA THR A 52 -17.39 35.31 1.09
C THR A 52 -17.74 36.14 2.33
N THR A 53 -16.76 36.38 3.20
CA THR A 53 -16.97 37.16 4.43
C THR A 53 -17.32 38.61 4.10
N PHE A 54 -16.56 39.24 3.19
CA PHE A 54 -16.81 40.60 2.75
C PHE A 54 -18.19 40.75 2.10
N GLY A 55 -18.54 39.86 1.18
CA GLY A 55 -19.83 39.89 0.50
C GLY A 55 -21.00 39.71 1.46
N ALA A 56 -20.90 38.77 2.41
CA ALA A 56 -21.92 38.59 3.43
C ALA A 56 -22.09 39.83 4.31
N PHE A 57 -20.98 40.46 4.71
CA PHE A 57 -21.01 41.70 5.49
C PHE A 57 -21.64 42.86 4.72
N SER A 58 -21.17 43.14 3.49
CA SER A 58 -21.69 44.23 2.67
C SER A 58 -23.17 44.05 2.35
N TRP A 59 -23.62 42.82 2.06
CA TRP A 59 -25.03 42.53 1.85
C TRP A 59 -25.85 42.76 3.12
N GLY A 60 -25.36 42.32 4.28
CA GLY A 60 -26.09 42.48 5.55
C GLY A 60 -26.22 43.94 6.01
N MET A 61 -25.40 44.85 5.48
CA MET A 61 -25.44 46.28 5.80
C MET A 61 -26.25 47.12 4.79
N TYR A 62 -26.65 46.55 3.65
CA TYR A 62 -27.53 47.17 2.64
C TYR A 62 -28.99 46.99 3.02
#